data_AF-A0A5S3SAX3-F1
#
_entry.id   AF-A0A5S3SAX3-F1
#
_cell.length_a   1.000
_cell.length_b   1.000
_cell.length_c   1.000
_cell.angle_alpha   90.00
_cell.angle_beta   90.00
_cell.angle_gamma   90.00
#
_symmetry.space_group_name_H-M   'P 1'
#
loop_
_entity.id
_entity.type
_entity.pdbx_description
1 polymer ?
#
loop_
_entity_poly.entity_id
_entity_poly.type
_entity_poly.pdbx_seq_one_letter_code
_entity_poly.pdbx_strand_id
1 'polypeptide(L)' 'GHESVIYQPGRYHLMVLEPQEPLKVGQERKLTLYYRDGNRHFTNAQVDSLDSQSKQSKSTTPPSHN' A
#
# COMPACT_ATOMS: atom_id res chain seq x y z
N GLY A 1 4.33 9.49 22.24
CA GLY A 1 3.80 9.97 20.95
C GLY A 1 3.55 8.77 20.07
N HIS A 2 2.47 8.75 19.31
CA HIS A 2 2.18 7.66 18.36
C HIS A 2 2.86 8.01 17.03
N GLU A 3 3.82 7.20 16.61
CA GLU A 3 4.39 7.29 15.26
C GLU A 3 3.62 6.38 14.31
N SER A 4 3.36 6.88 13.11
CA SER A 4 2.69 6.14 12.04
C SER A 4 3.58 6.09 10.80
N VAL A 5 3.69 4.91 10.19
CA VAL A 5 4.37 4.72 8.91
C VAL A 5 3.32 4.66 7.80
N ILE A 6 3.52 5.43 6.73
CA ILE A 6 2.63 5.47 5.56
C ILE A 6 3.32 4.74 4.40
N TYR A 7 2.61 3.79 3.80
CA TYR A 7 3.04 3.06 2.61
C TYR A 7 2.34 3.64 1.38
N GLN A 8 3.12 4.18 0.44
CA GLN A 8 2.60 4.84 -0.77
C GLN A 8 3.66 4.90 -1.88
N PRO A 9 3.23 5.02 -3.16
CA PRO A 9 4.06 5.46 -4.28
C PRO A 9 5.09 6.55 -3.93
N GLY A 10 6.35 6.32 -4.29
CA GLY A 10 7.49 7.18 -3.98
C GLY A 10 8.06 7.07 -2.55
N ARG A 11 7.48 6.27 -1.65
CA ARG A 11 7.98 6.04 -0.28
C ARG A 11 8.09 4.54 0.02
N TYR A 12 7.69 4.11 1.22
CA TYR A 12 7.67 2.69 1.59
C TYR A 12 6.60 1.95 0.78
N HIS A 13 6.96 0.78 0.29
CA HIS A 13 6.10 -0.08 -0.50
C HIS A 13 6.07 -1.49 0.08
N LEU A 14 4.88 -2.07 0.14
CA LEU A 14 4.73 -3.49 0.39
C LEU A 14 4.92 -4.22 -0.95
N MET A 15 5.98 -5.01 -1.05
CA MET A 15 6.21 -5.86 -2.21
C MET A 15 5.64 -7.25 -1.96
N VAL A 16 4.69 -7.67 -2.79
CA VAL A 16 4.29 -9.07 -2.88
C VAL A 16 5.08 -9.67 -4.04
N LEU A 17 5.98 -10.60 -3.73
CA LEU A 17 6.75 -11.32 -4.74
C LEU A 17 5.87 -12.46 -5.30
N GLU A 18 5.76 -12.51 -6.63
CA GLU A 18 5.24 -13.65 -7.41
C GLU A 18 3.89 -14.21 -6.93
N PRO A 19 2.77 -13.53 -7.20
CA PRO A 19 1.46 -14.07 -6.85
C PRO A 19 1.21 -15.36 -7.66
N GLN A 20 0.79 -16.43 -6.97
CA GLN A 20 0.48 -17.72 -7.62
C GLN A 20 -0.69 -17.61 -8.63
N GLU A 21 -1.55 -16.62 -8.44
CA GLU A 21 -2.64 -16.27 -9.34
C GLU A 21 -2.44 -14.86 -9.90
N PRO A 22 -2.74 -14.62 -11.19
CA PRO A 22 -2.77 -13.26 -11.73
C PRO A 22 -3.69 -12.35 -10.92
N LEU A 23 -3.20 -11.15 -10.58
CA LEU A 23 -3.99 -10.12 -9.93
C LEU A 23 -4.90 -9.43 -10.95
N LYS A 24 -6.17 -9.20 -10.58
CA LYS A 24 -7.15 -8.51 -11.41
C LYS A 24 -7.52 -7.17 -10.78
N VAL A 25 -7.52 -6.09 -11.57
CA VAL A 25 -7.95 -4.76 -11.10
C VAL A 25 -9.36 -4.83 -10.50
N GLY A 26 -9.56 -4.17 -9.36
CA GLY A 26 -10.80 -4.17 -8.60
C GLY A 26 -10.95 -5.35 -7.64
N GLN A 27 -10.09 -6.38 -7.73
CA GLN A 27 -10.11 -7.52 -6.82
C GLN A 27 -9.72 -7.10 -5.40
N GLU A 28 -10.49 -7.50 -4.40
CA GLU A 28 -10.07 -7.43 -3.00
C GLU A 28 -9.23 -8.66 -2.62
N ARG A 29 -8.14 -8.41 -1.90
CA ARG A 29 -7.27 -9.43 -1.34
C ARG A 29 -7.12 -9.18 0.16
N LYS A 30 -7.27 -10.24 0.94
CA LYS A 30 -6.98 -10.21 2.38
C LYS A 30 -5.48 -10.31 2.60
N LEU A 31 -4.91 -9.36 3.32
CA LEU A 31 -3.52 -9.31 3.73
C LEU A 31 -3.41 -9.57 5.24
N THR A 32 -2.35 -10.25 5.64
CA THR A 32 -1.96 -10.39 7.04
C THR A 32 -0.59 -9.76 7.22
N LEU A 33 -0.51 -8.69 8.01
CA LEU A 33 0.73 -8.02 8.36
C LEU A 33 1.26 -8.64 9.66
N TYR A 34 2.50 -9.08 9.63
CA TYR A 34 3.20 -9.64 10.79
C TYR A 34 4.18 -8.59 11.32
N TYR A 35 4.03 -8.24 12.59
CA TYR A 35 4.90 -7.29 13.27
C TYR A 35 5.94 -8.03 14.10
N ARG A 36 7.08 -7.36 14.34
CA ARG A 36 8.22 -7.94 15.07
C ARG A 36 7.87 -8.34 16.50
N ASP A 37 6.89 -7.69 17.11
CA ASP A 37 6.38 -7.99 18.45
C ASP A 37 5.48 -9.25 18.48
N GLY A 38 5.26 -9.91 17.34
CA GLY A 38 4.41 -11.08 17.21
C GLY A 38 2.93 -10.75 16.94
N ASN A 39 2.55 -9.46 16.94
CA ASN A 39 1.20 -9.06 16.59
C ASN A 39 0.92 -9.29 15.11
N ARG A 40 -0.35 -9.54 14.81
CA ARG A 40 -0.85 -9.72 13.45
C ARG A 40 -2.00 -8.76 13.22
N HIS A 41 -1.98 -8.11 12.05
CA HIS A 41 -3.08 -7.27 11.61
C HIS A 41 -3.65 -7.80 10.30
N PHE A 42 -4.97 -7.95 10.26
CA PHE A 42 -5.70 -8.38 9.07
C PHE A 42 -6.29 -7.14 8.40
N THR A 43 -5.98 -6.96 7.13
CA THR A 43 -6.51 -5.84 6.33
C THR A 43 -6.89 -6.33 4.94
N ASN A 44 -7.75 -5.58 4.25
CA ASN A 44 -8.06 -5.82 2.85
C ASN A 44 -7.30 -4.81 2.00
N ALA A 45 -6.77 -5.27 0.87
CA ALA A 45 -6.20 -4.42 -0.16
C ALA A 45 -6.94 -4.64 -1.48
N GLN A 46 -7.24 -3.56 -2.17
CA GLN A 46 -7.80 -3.62 -3.51
C GLN A 46 -6.66 -3.56 -4.53
N VAL A 47 -6.71 -4.44 -5.52
CA VAL A 47 -5.79 -4.40 -6.66
C VAL A 47 -6.17 -3.23 -7.56
N ASP A 48 -5.21 -2.33 -7.82
CA ASP A 48 -5.36 -1.21 -8.74
C ASP A 48 -4.35 -1.31 -9.89
N SER A 49 -4.58 -0.58 -10.98
CA SER A 49 -3.66 -0.46 -12.11
C SER A 49 -2.60 0.61 -11.85
N LEU A 50 -1.37 0.37 -12.33
CA LEU A 50 -0.29 1.36 -12.35
C LEU A 50 -0.68 2.60 -13.19
N ASP A 51 -1.48 2.42 -14.25
CA ASP A 51 -1.98 3.53 -15.07
C ASP A 51 -2.90 4.45 -14.27
N SER A 52 -3.71 3.88 -13.36
CA SER A 52 -4.56 4.65 -12.44
C SER A 52 -3.72 5.50 -11.48
N GLN A 53 -2.65 4.92 -10.92
CA GLN A 53 -1.78 5.60 -9.95
C GLN A 53 -1.00 6.77 -10.59
N SER A 54 -0.63 6.66 -11.87
CA SER A 54 0.06 7.73 -12.60
C SER A 54 -0.78 9.01 -12.77
N LYS A 55 -2.11 8.89 -12.72
CA LYS A 55 -3.04 10.02 -12.78
C LYS A 55 -3.22 10.68 -11.41
N GLN A 56 -3.14 9.89 -10.34
CA GLN A 56 -3.35 10.36 -8.96
C GLN A 56 -2.10 11.04 -8.36
N SER A 57 -0.90 10.65 -8.79
CA SER A 57 0.37 11.23 -8.33
C SER A 57 0.65 12.64 -8.87
N LYS A 58 -0.24 13.21 -9.70
CA LYS A 58 -0.16 14.60 -10.18
C LYS A 58 -0.86 15.63 -9.28
N SER A 59 -1.54 15.22 -8.20
CA SER A 59 -2.35 16.13 -7.38
C SER A 59 -1.88 16.33 -5.93
N THR A 60 -0.72 15.80 -5.52
CA THR A 60 -0.20 16.02 -4.16
C THR A 60 0.87 17.10 -4.14
N THR A 61 0.44 18.34 -3.86
CA THR A 61 1.30 19.40 -3.30
C THR A 61 2.09 18.84 -2.12
N PRO A 62 3.43 19.02 -2.06
CA PRO A 62 4.22 18.56 -0.92
C PRO A 62 3.79 19.30 0.36
N PRO A 63 3.78 18.64 1.54
CA PRO A 63 3.51 19.33 2.79
C PRO A 63 4.64 20.31 3.09
N SER A 64 4.29 21.59 3.21
CA SER A 64 5.15 22.63 3.74
C SER A 64 5.44 22.32 5.21
N HIS A 65 6.69 21.99 5.53
CA HIS A 65 7.17 21.99 6.90
C HIS A 65 7.39 23.46 7.32
N ASN A 66 6.65 23.89 8.34
CA ASN A 66 6.90 25.13 9.08
C ASN A 66 7.27 24.75 10.52
#